data_AF-A0A3D3DBG2-F1
#
_entry.id   AF-A0A3D3DBG2-F1
#
_cell.length_a   1.000
_cell.length_b   1.000
_cell.length_c   1.000
_cell.angle_alpha   90.00
_cell.angle_beta   90.00
_cell.angle_gamma   90.00
#
_symmetry.space_group_name_H-M   'P 1'
#
loop_
_entity.id
_entity.type
_entity.pdbx_description
1 polymer ?
#
loop_
_entity_poly.entity_id
_entity_poly.type
_entity_poly.pdbx_seq_one_letter_code
_entity_poly.pdbx_strand_id
1 'polypeptide(L)'
;MSRIKYSPLYMEAKIELIKMIKKGDFKNNKLPTEDKLSEMLGISRSTIREALITLDREGVITKKQGIGNLIHNSVLESKMRIDIIQDFLKLLENGGYKASVKRINSGWINDISQFEIKIPFVKEKNIF
;
A
#
# COMPACT_ATOMS: atom_id res chain seq x y z
N MET A 1 2.52 -22.52 -16.37
CA MET A 1 3.76 -21.69 -16.33
C MET A 1 3.61 -20.67 -15.21
N SER A 2 4.45 -20.75 -14.18
CA SER A 2 4.44 -19.78 -13.07
C SER A 2 4.91 -18.42 -13.58
N ARG A 3 4.07 -17.41 -13.40
CA ARG A 3 4.40 -16.01 -13.72
C ARG A 3 5.59 -15.61 -12.85
N ILE A 4 6.70 -15.20 -13.46
CA ILE A 4 7.90 -14.76 -12.73
C ILE A 4 7.51 -13.59 -11.82
N LYS A 5 7.50 -13.82 -10.50
CA LYS A 5 7.31 -12.77 -9.50
C LYS A 5 8.66 -12.09 -9.25
N TYR A 6 9.03 -11.14 -10.11
CA TYR A 6 10.05 -10.16 -9.73
C TYR A 6 9.40 -9.18 -8.74
N SER A 7 9.80 -9.24 -7.48
CA SER A 7 9.50 -8.16 -6.53
C SER A 7 10.54 -7.06 -6.76
N PRO A 8 10.13 -5.82 -7.09
CA PRO A 8 11.08 -4.72 -7.17
C PRO A 8 11.82 -4.54 -5.83
N LEU A 9 13.13 -4.32 -5.88
CA LEU A 9 14.00 -4.24 -4.68
C LEU A 9 13.51 -3.19 -3.66
N TYR A 10 12.89 -2.09 -4.12
CA TYR A 10 12.34 -1.08 -3.21
C TYR A 10 11.16 -1.62 -2.38
N MET A 11 10.40 -2.61 -2.88
CA MET A 11 9.34 -3.26 -2.10
C MET A 11 9.93 -4.13 -0.99
N GLU A 12 11.04 -4.82 -1.26
CA GLU A 12 11.76 -5.59 -0.25
C GLU A 12 12.35 -4.66 0.82
N ALA A 13 12.97 -3.56 0.39
CA ALA A 13 13.45 -2.50 1.28
C ALA A 13 12.31 -1.92 2.14
N LYS A 14 11.13 -1.69 1.56
CA LYS A 14 9.93 -1.24 2.29
C LYS A 14 9.54 -2.23 3.38
N ILE A 15 9.45 -3.53 3.04
CA ILE A 15 9.10 -4.59 3.98
C ILE A 15 10.10 -4.60 5.14
N GLU A 16 11.39 -4.49 4.84
CA GLU A 16 12.43 -4.49 5.88
C GLU A 16 12.35 -3.24 6.77
N LEU A 17 12.15 -2.06 6.19
CA LEU A 17 11.90 -0.83 6.95
C LEU A 17 10.69 -0.95 7.87
N ILE A 18 9.59 -1.56 7.42
CA ILE A 18 8.40 -1.81 8.27
C ILE A 18 8.76 -2.72 9.44
N LYS A 19 9.53 -3.79 9.23
CA LYS A 19 9.98 -4.67 10.34
C LYS A 19 10.82 -3.91 11.34
N MET A 20 11.78 -3.10 10.87
CA MET A 20 12.61 -2.27 11.73
C MET A 20 11.76 -1.28 12.54
N ILE A 21 10.75 -0.67 11.91
CA ILE A 21 9.82 0.25 12.58
C ILE A 21 9.05 -0.49 13.68
N LYS A 22 8.50 -1.68 13.37
CA LYS A 22 7.76 -2.50 14.34
C LYS A 22 8.60 -2.97 15.51
N LYS A 23 9.91 -3.17 15.30
CA LYS A 23 10.84 -3.50 16.38
C LYS A 23 11.01 -2.35 17.39
N GLY A 24 10.74 -1.10 16.98
CA GLY A 24 10.66 0.04 17.88
C GLY A 24 12.01 0.68 18.23
N ASP A 25 13.09 0.32 17.55
CA ASP A 25 14.46 0.74 17.90
C ASP A 25 14.79 2.21 17.49
N PHE A 26 13.79 3.00 17.06
CA PHE A 26 14.01 4.35 16.53
C PHE A 26 13.76 5.44 17.59
N LYS A 27 14.83 6.13 17.98
CA LYS A 27 14.76 7.29 18.88
C LYS A 27 13.84 8.38 18.28
N ASN A 28 12.95 8.93 19.11
CA ASN A 28 12.02 10.00 18.76
C ASN A 28 11.06 9.66 17.61
N ASN A 29 10.73 8.39 17.38
CA ASN A 29 9.86 7.95 16.27
C ASN A 29 10.32 8.51 14.92
N LYS A 30 11.64 8.51 14.68
CA LYS A 30 12.23 9.09 13.47
C LYS A 30 13.14 8.09 12.79
N LEU A 31 12.97 7.89 11.49
CA LEU A 31 13.89 7.07 10.71
C LEU A 31 15.25 7.76 10.52
N PRO A 32 16.34 6.99 10.41
CA PRO A 32 17.63 7.49 9.95
C PRO A 32 17.56 8.15 8.57
N THR A 33 18.62 8.86 8.20
CA THR A 33 18.76 9.47 6.87
C THR A 33 18.82 8.41 5.77
N GLU A 34 18.49 8.80 4.53
CA GLU A 34 18.58 7.93 3.34
C GLU A 34 19.96 7.27 3.24
N ASP A 35 21.02 8.04 3.49
CA ASP A 35 22.40 7.56 3.43
C ASP A 35 22.69 6.47 4.47
N LYS A 36 22.23 6.67 5.71
CA LYS A 36 22.44 5.70 6.78
C LYS A 36 21.60 4.44 6.57
N LEU A 37 20.37 4.59 6.08
CA LEU A 37 19.52 3.45 5.70
C LEU A 37 20.13 2.64 4.54
N SER A 38 20.71 3.33 3.56
CA SER A 38 21.42 2.72 2.43
C SER A 38 22.61 1.88 2.90
N GLU A 39 23.41 2.41 3.83
CA GLU A 39 24.52 1.69 4.46
C GLU A 39 24.04 0.50 5.30
N MET A 40 23.04 0.71 6.17
CA MET A 40 22.51 -0.34 7.05
C MET A 40 21.90 -1.51 6.29
N LEU A 41 21.25 -1.25 5.15
CA LEU A 41 20.58 -2.27 4.34
C LEU A 41 21.40 -2.76 3.15
N GLY A 42 22.58 -2.17 2.89
CA GLY A 42 23.46 -2.56 1.78
C GLY A 42 22.85 -2.34 0.39
N ILE A 43 21.92 -1.39 0.25
CA ILE A 43 21.21 -1.11 -1.01
C ILE A 43 21.37 0.34 -1.43
N SER A 44 21.15 0.63 -2.72
CA SER A 44 21.35 1.96 -3.27
C SER A 44 20.42 3.02 -2.65
N ARG A 45 20.90 4.27 -2.58
CA ARG A 45 20.12 5.42 -2.06
C ARG A 45 18.83 5.65 -2.85
N SER A 46 18.84 5.42 -4.17
CA SER A 46 17.63 5.56 -5.00
C SER A 46 16.58 4.52 -4.63
N THR A 47 16.99 3.27 -4.38
CA THR A 47 16.07 2.21 -3.90
C THR A 47 15.48 2.55 -2.53
N ILE A 48 16.30 3.06 -1.60
CA ILE A 48 15.81 3.53 -0.28
C ILE A 48 14.81 4.66 -0.44
N ARG A 49 15.10 5.62 -1.32
CA ARG A 49 14.22 6.75 -1.59
C ARG A 49 12.85 6.29 -2.11
N GLU A 50 12.81 5.37 -3.07
CA GLU A 50 11.56 4.79 -3.58
C GLU A 50 10.77 4.06 -2.48
N ALA A 51 11.45 3.33 -1.60
CA ALA A 51 10.82 2.68 -0.45
C ALA A 51 10.21 3.71 0.51
N LEU A 52 10.95 4.79 0.83
CA LEU A 52 10.47 5.86 1.70
C LEU A 52 9.31 6.64 1.09
N ILE A 53 9.35 6.96 -0.21
CA ILE A 53 8.22 7.58 -0.93
C ILE A 53 6.98 6.70 -0.81
N THR A 54 7.14 5.39 -0.92
CA THR A 54 6.02 4.45 -0.78
C THR A 54 5.45 4.44 0.64
N LEU A 55 6.31 4.43 1.66
CA LEU A 55 5.89 4.50 3.07
C LEU A 55 5.18 5.82 3.40
N ASP A 56 5.65 6.92 2.83
CA ASP A 56 5.06 8.26 3.00
C ASP A 56 3.66 8.31 2.37
N ARG A 57 3.51 7.78 1.15
CA ARG A 57 2.21 7.62 0.47
C ARG A 57 1.24 6.72 1.24
N GLU A 58 1.74 5.66 1.88
CA GLU A 58 0.95 4.76 2.72
C GLU A 58 0.66 5.36 4.12
N GLY A 59 1.17 6.56 4.41
CA GLY A 59 0.99 7.27 5.68
C GLY A 59 1.78 6.68 6.85
N VAL A 60 2.63 5.68 6.61
CA VAL A 60 3.44 5.02 7.65
C VAL A 60 4.49 5.98 8.19
N ILE A 61 4.96 6.88 7.32
CA ILE A 61 5.86 7.97 7.69
C ILE A 61 5.34 9.31 7.16
N THR A 62 5.90 10.40 7.65
CA THR A 62 5.79 11.71 7.01
C THR A 62 7.17 12.34 6.86
N LYS A 63 7.52 12.72 5.64
CA LYS A 63 8.73 13.51 5.36
C LYS A 63 8.51 14.98 5.76
N LYS A 64 9.31 15.47 6.70
CA LYS A 64 9.32 16.89 7.11
C LYS A 64 10.67 17.52 6.80
N GLN A 65 10.68 18.59 5.99
CA GLN A 65 11.92 19.28 5.60
C GLN A 65 12.71 19.73 6.82
N GLY A 66 14.04 19.51 6.81
CA GLY A 66 14.94 19.80 7.93
C GLY A 66 14.83 18.86 9.14
N ILE A 67 13.76 18.06 9.23
CA ILE A 67 13.51 17.14 10.34
C ILE A 67 13.69 15.68 9.94
N GLY A 68 13.44 15.30 8.68
CA GLY A 68 13.54 13.91 8.21
C GLY A 68 12.19 13.18 8.24
N ASN A 69 12.23 11.85 8.31
CA ASN A 69 11.05 11.00 8.22
C ASN A 69 10.54 10.63 9.62
N LEU A 70 9.36 11.14 9.98
CA LEU A 70 8.67 10.82 11.24
C LEU A 70 7.80 9.58 11.05
N ILE A 71 7.74 8.71 12.04
CA ILE A 71 7.05 7.41 12.03
C ILE A 71 5.67 7.53 12.67
N HIS A 72 4.66 6.93 12.03
CA HIS A 72 3.30 6.83 12.52
C HIS A 72 2.93 5.40 12.91
N ASN A 73 3.21 5.00 14.15
CA ASN A 73 2.96 3.63 14.61
C ASN A 73 1.47 3.24 14.58
N SER A 74 0.56 4.18 14.84
CA SER A 74 -0.90 3.95 14.77
C SER A 74 -1.36 3.48 13.39
N VAL A 75 -0.66 3.89 12.34
CA VAL A 75 -0.96 3.54 10.94
C VAL A 75 -0.62 2.07 10.67
N LEU A 76 0.43 1.53 11.31
CA LEU A 76 0.83 0.12 11.20
C LEU A 76 -0.10 -0.83 11.97
N GLU A 77 -0.73 -0.34 13.03
CA GLU A 77 -1.70 -1.09 13.85
C GLU A 77 -3.14 -0.98 13.32
N SER A 78 -3.38 -0.09 12.36
CA SER A 78 -4.70 0.13 11.78
C SER A 78 -5.14 -1.09 10.96
N LYS A 79 -6.29 -1.65 11.33
CA LYS A 79 -6.93 -2.76 10.60
C LYS A 79 -7.73 -2.21 9.41
N MET A 80 -7.84 -3.01 8.35
CA MET A 80 -8.71 -2.75 7.19
C MET A 80 -8.45 -1.40 6.47
N ARG A 81 -7.20 -1.15 6.12
CA ARG A 81 -6.79 0.05 5.38
C ARG A 81 -7.22 -0.01 3.90
N ILE A 82 -8.36 0.62 3.59
CA ILE A 82 -8.93 0.68 2.23
C ILE A 82 -8.23 1.69 1.31
N ASP A 83 -7.54 2.67 1.90
CA ASP A 83 -6.80 3.73 1.21
C ASP A 83 -5.49 3.24 0.57
N ILE A 84 -5.00 2.07 0.97
CA ILE A 84 -3.82 1.45 0.36
C ILE A 84 -4.26 0.71 -0.90
N ILE A 85 -3.49 0.82 -1.98
CA ILE A 85 -3.67 0.02 -3.20
C ILE A 85 -3.35 -1.45 -2.88
N GLN A 86 -4.32 -2.16 -2.29
CA GLN A 86 -4.28 -3.59 -2.02
C GLN A 86 -5.43 -4.29 -2.75
N ASP A 87 -5.20 -5.56 -3.11
CA ASP A 87 -6.28 -6.46 -3.52
C ASP A 87 -7.30 -6.59 -2.37
N PHE A 88 -8.59 -6.49 -2.68
CA PHE A 88 -9.67 -6.59 -1.70
C PHE A 88 -9.63 -7.90 -0.90
N LEU A 89 -9.21 -9.01 -1.52
CA LEU A 89 -9.01 -10.27 -0.83
C LEU A 89 -7.92 -10.15 0.26
N LYS A 90 -6.83 -9.46 -0.07
CA LYS A 90 -5.72 -9.24 0.86
C LYS A 90 -6.16 -8.39 2.05
N LEU A 91 -7.00 -7.38 1.81
CA LEU A 91 -7.58 -6.57 2.88
C LEU A 91 -8.37 -7.42 3.88
N LEU A 92 -9.24 -8.31 3.38
CA LEU A 92 -10.03 -9.21 4.23
C LEU A 92 -9.14 -10.19 5.01
N GLU A 93 -8.14 -10.78 4.36
CA GLU A 93 -7.17 -11.67 5.02
C GLU A 93 -6.41 -10.96 6.14
N ASN A 94 -5.92 -9.74 5.89
CA ASN A 94 -5.21 -8.94 6.89
C ASN A 94 -6.12 -8.55 8.07
N GLY A 95 -7.43 -8.46 7.84
CA GLY A 95 -8.44 -8.29 8.89
C GLY A 95 -8.70 -9.55 9.74
N GLY A 96 -8.11 -10.69 9.38
CA GLY A 96 -8.30 -11.98 10.06
C GLY A 96 -9.41 -12.85 9.46
N TYR A 97 -9.95 -12.48 8.30
CA TYR A 97 -11.00 -13.25 7.63
C TYR A 97 -10.43 -14.26 6.63
N LYS A 98 -11.11 -15.39 6.44
CA LYS A 98 -10.83 -16.30 5.32
C LYS A 98 -11.60 -15.83 4.08
N ALA A 99 -10.92 -15.20 3.14
CA ALA A 99 -11.51 -14.71 1.90
C ALA A 99 -11.31 -15.70 0.75
N SER A 100 -12.30 -15.81 -0.14
CA SER A 100 -12.18 -16.59 -1.37
C SER A 100 -13.05 -15.99 -2.48
N VAL A 101 -12.63 -16.15 -3.73
CA VAL A 101 -13.43 -15.74 -4.89
C VAL A 101 -14.08 -16.98 -5.49
N LYS A 102 -15.41 -16.98 -5.55
CA LYS A 102 -16.17 -17.92 -6.36
C LYS A 102 -16.64 -17.21 -7.63
N ARG A 103 -16.13 -17.63 -8.78
CA ARG A 103 -16.68 -17.17 -10.08
C ARG A 103 -18.06 -17.79 -10.26
N ILE A 104 -19.08 -16.93 -10.39
CA ILE A 104 -20.47 -17.37 -10.55
C ILE A 104 -20.77 -17.58 -12.03
N ASN A 105 -20.79 -16.51 -12.82
CA ASN A 105 -20.94 -16.57 -14.27
C ASN A 105 -20.28 -15.32 -14.87
N SER A 106 -19.72 -15.43 -16.08
CA SER A 106 -19.39 -14.25 -16.88
C SER A 106 -19.64 -14.56 -18.34
N GLY A 107 -20.34 -13.65 -19.02
CA GLY A 107 -20.67 -13.77 -20.44
C GLY A 107 -21.05 -12.41 -21.00
N TRP A 108 -21.14 -12.34 -22.32
CA TRP A 108 -21.65 -11.16 -23.00
C TRP A 108 -23.17 -11.15 -22.93
N ILE A 109 -23.73 -9.97 -22.65
CA ILE A 109 -25.17 -9.75 -22.67
C ILE A 109 -25.44 -8.89 -23.89
N ASN A 110 -26.19 -9.43 -24.86
CA ASN A 110 -26.55 -8.71 -26.09
C ASN A 110 -27.74 -7.76 -25.88
N ASP A 111 -28.50 -7.94 -24.81
CA ASP A 111 -29.67 -7.12 -24.47
C ASP A 111 -29.69 -6.81 -22.96
N ILE A 112 -29.30 -5.58 -22.63
CA ILE A 112 -29.18 -5.08 -21.26
C ILE A 112 -30.56 -4.74 -20.66
N SER A 113 -31.60 -4.58 -21.49
CA SER A 113 -32.95 -4.17 -21.05
C SER A 113 -33.63 -5.18 -20.12
N GLN A 114 -33.16 -6.43 -20.12
CA GLN A 114 -33.68 -7.52 -19.30
C GLN A 114 -33.21 -7.47 -17.84
N PHE A 115 -32.27 -6.59 -17.51
CA PHE A 115 -31.79 -6.38 -16.15
C PHE A 115 -32.29 -5.03 -15.64
N GLU A 116 -32.93 -5.00 -14.46
CA GLU A 116 -33.14 -3.74 -13.73
C GLU A 116 -31.80 -3.24 -13.15
N ILE A 117 -30.91 -2.80 -14.03
CA ILE A 117 -29.64 -2.22 -13.60
C ILE A 117 -29.91 -0.80 -13.13
N LYS A 118 -30.07 -0.61 -11.82
CA LYS A 118 -29.97 0.71 -11.20
C LYS A 118 -28.50 1.16 -11.20
N ILE A 119 -27.98 1.50 -12.38
CA ILE A 119 -26.75 2.28 -12.45
C ILE A 119 -27.13 3.68 -11.93
N PRO A 120 -26.53 4.19 -10.85
CA PRO A 120 -26.72 5.57 -10.49
C PRO A 120 -26.21 6.42 -11.65
N PHE A 121 -27.15 6.99 -12.42
CA PHE A 121 -26.84 7.94 -13.46
C PHE A 121 -26.24 9.17 -12.76
N VAL A 122 -24.91 9.30 -12.80
CA VAL A 122 -24.26 10.56 -12.45
C VAL A 122 -24.64 11.50 -13.58
N LYS A 123 -25.68 12.32 -13.38
CA LYS A 123 -25.93 13.46 -14.25
C LYS A 123 -24.61 14.20 -14.37
N GLU A 124 -24.15 14.45 -15.61
CA GLU A 124 -23.09 15.41 -15.87
C GLU A 124 -23.48 16.71 -15.17
N LYS A 125 -22.94 16.93 -13.97
CA LYS A 125 -22.88 18.26 -13.40
C LYS A 125 -21.76 18.92 -14.16
N ASN A 126 -22.13 19.89 -15.00
CA ASN A 126 -21.22 20.90 -15.52
C ASN A 126 -20.19 21.23 -14.44
N ILE A 127 -18.97 20.76 -14.65
CA ILE A 127 -17.83 21.17 -13.88
C ILE A 127 -17.56 22.59 -14.38
N PHE A 128 -17.81 23.56 -13.50
CA PHE A 128 -17.48 24.97 -13.70
C PHE A 128 -16.01 25.15 -14.04
#